data_AF-A0A357NH20-F1
#
_entry.id   AF-A0A357NH20-F1
#
_cell.length_a   1.000
_cell.length_b   1.000
_cell.length_c   1.000
_cell.angle_alpha   90.00
_cell.angle_beta   90.00
_cell.angle_gamma   90.00
#
_symmetry.space_group_name_H-M   'P 1'
#
loop_
_entity.id
_entity.type
_entity.pdbx_description
1 polymer ?
#
loop_
_entity_poly.entity_id
_entity_poly.type
_entity_poly.pdbx_seq_one_letter_code
_entity_poly.pdbx_strand_id
1 'polypeptide(L)'
;TTRSLSGLTKVITRVKPDLILVHGDTTTTFVGALAAFYHQVAVGHVEAGLRTHQKYSPYPEEMNRRLAGVLADLHFAPTKTSYDNLVREATPADHILI
;
A
#
# COMPACT_ATOMS: atom_id res chain seq x y z
N THR A 1 -5.75 3.38 -14.34
CA THR A 1 -5.54 2.07 -13.70
C THR A 1 -5.00 1.03 -14.67
N THR A 2 -5.75 0.62 -15.70
CA THR A 2 -5.37 -0.50 -16.61
C THR A 2 -3.98 -0.37 -17.23
N ARG A 3 -3.64 0.80 -17.79
CA ARG A 3 -2.30 1.02 -18.40
C ARG A 3 -1.16 0.83 -17.40
N SER A 4 -1.29 1.38 -16.19
CA SER A 4 -0.28 1.25 -15.14
C SER A 4 -0.15 -0.19 -14.68
N LEU A 5 -1.27 -0.88 -14.45
CA LEU A 5 -1.29 -2.29 -14.05
C LEU A 5 -0.61 -3.18 -15.10
N SER A 6 -0.99 -3.06 -16.39
CA SER A 6 -0.37 -3.83 -17.47
C SER A 6 1.12 -3.51 -17.64
N GLY A 7 1.53 -2.26 -17.41
CA GLY A 7 2.93 -1.86 -17.43
C GLY A 7 3.73 -2.53 -16.30
N LEU A 8 3.21 -2.46 -15.07
CA LEU A 8 3.86 -3.05 -13.90
C LEU A 8 3.92 -4.57 -13.97
N THR A 9 2.84 -5.25 -14.41
CA THR A 9 2.85 -6.70 -14.64
C THR A 9 4.02 -7.16 -15.52
N LYS A 10 4.32 -6.42 -16.59
CA LYS A 10 5.46 -6.74 -17.47
C LYS A 10 6.79 -6.60 -16.75
N VAL A 11 6.94 -5.55 -15.93
CA VAL A 11 8.17 -5.30 -15.17
C VAL A 11 8.36 -6.36 -14.08
N ILE A 12 7.31 -6.66 -13.30
CA ILE A 12 7.35 -7.64 -12.22
C ILE A 12 7.69 -9.04 -12.77
N THR A 13 7.07 -9.44 -13.87
CA THR A 13 7.35 -10.73 -14.52
C THR A 13 8.81 -10.85 -14.98
N ARG A 14 9.40 -9.74 -15.44
CA ARG A 14 10.78 -9.70 -15.92
C ARG A 14 11.80 -9.66 -14.79
N VAL A 15 11.58 -8.81 -13.79
CA VAL A 15 12.54 -8.53 -12.72
C VAL A 15 12.44 -9.56 -11.59
N LYS A 16 11.25 -10.13 -11.37
CA LYS A 16 10.95 -11.08 -10.28
C LYS A 16 11.44 -10.58 -8.92
N PRO A 17 10.99 -9.39 -8.47
CA PRO A 17 11.38 -8.89 -7.16
C PRO A 17 10.78 -9.74 -6.05
N ASP A 18 11.50 -9.87 -4.93
CA ASP A 18 10.98 -10.51 -3.71
C ASP A 18 10.05 -9.56 -2.93
N LEU A 19 10.26 -8.25 -3.07
CA LEU A 19 9.51 -7.19 -2.38
C LEU A 19 9.33 -5.98 -3.30
N ILE A 20 8.14 -5.38 -3.27
CA ILE A 20 7.83 -4.13 -3.96
C ILE A 20 7.48 -3.06 -2.92
N LEU A 21 8.15 -1.91 -3.01
CA LEU A 21 7.83 -0.75 -2.17
C LEU A 21 6.89 0.20 -2.90
N VAL A 22 5.82 0.58 -2.23
CA VAL A 22 4.87 1.62 -2.68
C VAL A 22 4.84 2.75 -1.66
N HIS A 23 4.59 3.98 -2.11
CA HIS A 23 4.67 5.17 -1.25
C HIS A 23 3.36 5.95 -1.20
N GLY A 24 2.92 6.36 -0.01
CA GLY A 24 1.84 7.32 0.17
C GLY A 24 0.46 6.81 -0.27
N ASP A 25 -0.23 7.57 -1.11
CA ASP A 25 -1.68 7.46 -1.31
C ASP A 25 -2.15 7.73 -2.75
N THR A 26 -1.22 7.76 -3.70
CA THR A 26 -1.56 8.01 -5.10
C THR A 26 -2.25 6.79 -5.73
N THR A 27 -2.89 6.99 -6.88
CA THR A 27 -3.42 5.87 -7.67
C THR A 27 -2.32 4.89 -8.07
N THR A 28 -1.08 5.36 -8.28
CA THR A 28 0.07 4.49 -8.58
C THR A 28 0.42 3.60 -7.40
N THR A 29 0.30 4.09 -6.17
CA THR A 29 0.53 3.32 -4.94
C THR A 29 -0.40 2.11 -4.88
N PHE A 30 -1.70 2.36 -5.03
CA PHE A 30 -2.70 1.28 -5.04
C PHE A 30 -2.48 0.31 -6.19
N VAL A 31 -2.24 0.81 -7.42
CA VAL A 31 -2.01 -0.06 -8.58
C VAL A 31 -0.72 -0.87 -8.46
N GLY A 32 0.32 -0.31 -7.83
CA GLY A 32 1.56 -1.02 -7.52
C GLY A 32 1.34 -2.19 -6.56
N ALA A 33 0.63 -1.95 -5.46
CA ALA A 33 0.27 -2.98 -4.50
C ALA A 33 -0.62 -4.07 -5.14
N LEU A 34 -1.59 -3.67 -5.97
CA LEU A 34 -2.46 -4.61 -6.68
C LEU A 34 -1.69 -5.46 -7.70
N ALA A 35 -0.74 -4.86 -8.43
CA ALA A 35 0.11 -5.59 -9.37
C ALA A 35 0.99 -6.60 -8.62
N ALA A 36 1.61 -6.21 -7.52
CA ALA A 36 2.41 -7.09 -6.68
C ALA A 36 1.58 -8.27 -6.15
N PHE A 37 0.39 -7.99 -5.61
CA PHE A 37 -0.56 -9.00 -5.15
C PHE A 37 -0.92 -10.04 -6.23
N TYR A 38 -1.23 -9.61 -7.45
CA TYR A 38 -1.54 -10.54 -8.56
C TYR A 38 -0.36 -11.43 -8.97
N HIS A 39 0.86 -11.02 -8.66
CA HIS A 39 2.07 -11.79 -8.91
C HIS A 39 2.61 -12.50 -7.66
N GLN A 40 1.87 -12.45 -6.54
CA GLN A 40 2.28 -13.05 -5.27
C GLN A 40 3.65 -12.53 -4.77
N VAL A 41 3.93 -11.26 -5.01
CA VAL A 41 5.14 -10.57 -4.53
C VAL A 41 4.79 -9.76 -3.28
N ALA A 42 5.65 -9.81 -2.27
CA ALA A 42 5.44 -9.07 -1.03
C ALA A 42 5.41 -7.55 -1.27
N VAL A 43 4.65 -6.82 -0.45
CA VAL A 43 4.48 -5.37 -0.55
C VAL A 43 4.87 -4.67 0.73
N GLY A 44 5.74 -3.67 0.61
CA GLY A 44 6.02 -2.70 1.68
C GLY A 44 5.38 -1.35 1.38
N HIS A 45 4.54 -0.86 2.30
CA HIS A 45 3.88 0.44 2.18
C HIS A 45 4.62 1.49 2.99
N VAL A 46 5.35 2.37 2.30
CA VAL A 46 6.03 3.53 2.86
C VAL A 46 5.02 4.65 3.09
N GLU A 47 5.12 5.33 4.24
CA GLU A 47 4.15 6.33 4.70
C GLU A 47 2.77 5.71 4.99
N ALA A 48 2.75 4.52 5.58
CA ALA A 48 1.52 3.81 5.89
C ALA A 48 0.77 4.44 7.08
N GLY A 49 -0.56 4.28 7.10
CA GLY A 49 -1.38 4.53 8.30
C GLY A 49 -1.96 5.95 8.48
N LEU A 50 -1.70 6.92 7.59
CA LEU A 50 -2.42 8.21 7.62
C LEU A 50 -3.90 7.97 7.32
N ARG A 51 -4.82 8.64 8.01
CA ARG A 51 -6.27 8.47 7.80
C ARG A 51 -7.01 9.79 8.03
N THR A 52 -7.99 10.07 7.17
CA THR A 52 -9.05 11.06 7.45
C THR A 52 -10.36 10.39 7.84
N HIS A 53 -10.51 9.09 7.54
CA HIS A 53 -11.75 8.32 7.66
C HIS A 53 -12.91 8.88 6.82
N GLN A 54 -12.60 9.74 5.83
CA GLN A 54 -13.56 10.33 4.92
C GLN A 54 -13.28 9.86 3.50
N LYS A 55 -14.05 8.88 3.03
CA LYS A 55 -13.87 8.20 1.74
C LYS A 55 -13.66 9.15 0.55
N TYR A 56 -14.32 10.30 0.55
CA TYR A 56 -14.29 11.28 -0.54
C TYR A 56 -13.50 12.55 -0.19
N SER A 57 -12.69 12.54 0.88
CA SER A 57 -11.87 13.69 1.27
C SER A 57 -10.64 13.27 2.11
N PRO A 58 -9.42 13.39 1.58
CA PRO A 58 -9.08 13.74 0.20
C PRO A 58 -9.47 12.62 -0.78
N TYR A 59 -9.87 13.02 -2.01
CA TYR A 59 -10.28 12.11 -3.07
C TYR A 59 -9.27 12.08 -4.22
N PRO A 60 -8.79 10.89 -4.65
CA PRO A 60 -9.14 9.52 -4.21
C PRO A 60 -8.23 8.96 -3.10
N GLU A 61 -7.38 9.78 -2.49
CA GLU A 61 -6.22 9.36 -1.71
C GLU A 61 -6.59 8.56 -0.46
N GLU A 62 -7.69 8.91 0.24
CA GLU A 62 -8.13 8.13 1.42
C GLU A 62 -8.42 6.67 1.08
N MET A 63 -9.01 6.39 -0.09
CA MET A 63 -9.25 5.01 -0.49
C MET A 63 -8.00 4.34 -1.04
N ASN A 64 -7.17 5.06 -1.78
CA ASN A 64 -5.91 4.50 -2.29
C ASN A 64 -5.01 4.00 -1.16
N ARG A 65 -4.80 4.80 -0.10
CA ARG A 65 -3.92 4.41 1.02
C ARG A 65 -4.49 3.25 1.84
N ARG A 66 -5.82 3.17 1.99
CA ARG A 66 -6.47 2.08 2.72
C ARG A 66 -6.42 0.77 1.94
N LEU A 67 -6.71 0.83 0.64
CA LEU A 67 -6.63 -0.34 -0.24
C LEU A 67 -5.18 -0.82 -0.39
N ALA A 68 -4.21 0.09 -0.53
CA ALA A 68 -2.79 -0.29 -0.54
C ALA A 68 -2.38 -0.93 0.79
N GLY A 69 -2.83 -0.38 1.93
CA GLY A 69 -2.54 -0.92 3.26
C GLY A 69 -3.07 -2.34 3.48
N VAL A 70 -4.24 -2.69 2.92
CA VAL A 70 -4.79 -4.06 2.98
C VAL A 70 -3.94 -5.06 2.21
N LEU A 71 -3.29 -4.61 1.13
CA LEU A 71 -2.45 -5.44 0.27
C LEU A 71 -0.98 -5.48 0.71
N ALA A 72 -0.62 -4.72 1.74
CA ALA A 72 0.76 -4.61 2.22
C ALA A 72 1.07 -5.67 3.28
N ASP A 73 2.25 -6.27 3.18
CA ASP A 73 2.81 -7.21 4.16
C ASP A 73 3.63 -6.48 5.22
N LEU A 74 4.24 -5.35 4.85
CA LEU A 74 5.02 -4.49 5.73
C LEU A 74 4.49 -3.05 5.69
N HIS A 75 4.36 -2.41 6.84
CA HIS A 75 3.86 -1.03 6.95
C HIS A 75 4.89 -0.15 7.63
N PHE A 76 5.47 0.79 6.89
CA PHE A 76 6.40 1.78 7.45
C PHE A 76 5.60 3.04 7.84
N ALA A 77 5.16 3.07 9.09
CA ALA A 77 4.33 4.13 9.64
C ALA A 77 5.19 5.31 10.11
N PRO A 78 4.96 6.54 9.63
CA PRO A 78 5.84 7.69 9.93
C PRO A 78 5.66 8.23 11.35
N THR A 79 4.56 7.88 12.02
CA THR A 79 4.23 8.39 13.36
C THR A 79 3.50 7.34 14.18
N LYS A 80 3.50 7.51 15.50
CA LYS A 80 2.70 6.69 16.42
C LYS A 80 1.19 6.75 16.10
N THR A 81 0.68 7.92 15.70
CA THR A 81 -0.72 8.07 15.25
C THR A 81 -1.02 7.19 14.04
N SER A 82 -0.11 7.14 13.07
CA SER A 82 -0.26 6.28 11.88
C SER A 82 -0.22 4.80 12.24
N TYR A 83 0.68 4.40 13.14
CA TYR A 83 0.72 3.04 13.69
C TYR A 83 -0.61 2.68 14.36
N ASP A 84 -1.15 3.55 15.22
CA ASP A 84 -2.37 3.27 15.97
C ASP A 84 -3.60 3.16 15.05
N ASN A 85 -3.62 3.92 13.95
CA ASN A 85 -4.64 3.77 12.91
C ASN A 85 -4.60 2.38 12.25
N LEU A 86 -3.41 1.86 11.93
CA LEU A 86 -3.24 0.52 11.33
C LEU A 86 -3.66 -0.59 12.31
N VAL A 87 -3.27 -0.47 13.58
CA VAL A 87 -3.70 -1.40 14.64
C VAL A 87 -5.22 -1.37 14.81
N ARG A 88 -5.85 -0.19 14.76
CA ARG A 88 -7.32 -0.05 14.81
C ARG A 88 -8.01 -0.71 13.61
N GLU A 89 -7.34 -0.76 12.46
CA GLU A 89 -7.78 -1.48 11.28
C GLU A 89 -7.39 -2.97 11.29
N ALA A 90 -6.95 -3.50 12.44
CA ALA A 90 -6.56 -4.90 12.67
C ALA A 90 -5.34 -5.37 11.86
N THR A 91 -4.44 -4.44 11.49
CA THR A 91 -3.12 -4.82 10.96
C THR A 91 -2.28 -5.43 12.10
N PRO A 92 -1.65 -6.61 11.90
CA PRO A 92 -0.79 -7.22 12.91
C PRO A 92 0.36 -6.29 13.32
N ALA A 93 0.61 -6.16 14.62
CA ALA A 93 1.58 -5.21 15.16
C ALA A 93 3.03 -5.51 14.72
N ASP A 94 3.36 -6.78 14.52
CA ASP A 94 4.66 -7.27 14.04
C ASP A 94 4.90 -6.97 12.55
N HIS A 95 3.88 -6.55 11.82
CA HIS A 95 3.99 -6.10 10.43
C HIS A 95 4.17 -4.57 10.31
N ILE A 96 4.05 -3.82 11.41
CA ILE A 96 4.13 -2.36 11.43
C ILE A 96 5.46 -1.91 12.04
N LEU A 97 6.20 -1.12 11.26
CA LEU A 97 7.49 -0.54 11.62
C LEU A 97 7.32 0.98 11.77
N ILE A 98 7.93 1.55 12.82
CA ILE A 98 8.03 3.01 13.05
C ILE A 98 9.48 3.44 12.85
#